data_AF-A0A2E4I2A4-F1
#
_entry.id   AF-A0A2E4I2A4-F1
#
_cell.length_a   1.000
_cell.length_b   1.000
_cell.length_c   1.000
_cell.angle_alpha   90.00
_cell.angle_beta   90.00
_cell.angle_gamma   90.00
#
_symmetry.space_group_name_H-M   'P 1'
#
loop_
_entity.id
_entity.type
_entity.pdbx_description
1 polymer ?
#
loop_
_entity_poly.entity_id
_entity_poly.type
_entity_poly.pdbx_seq_one_letter_code
_entity_poly.pdbx_strand_id
1 'polypeptide(L)'
;MNKLNKVPTVAEALSERARVLLDASSEGKPKGKGAIQIPQGLVDSLSYHLGRGETHYPDRPGMSDLRDMVGRELGKYLDDSRGGDQVLITASEGEAVFVTMLGLDLVPGGRVSGEKGLHHQKLFDWLGIDVCGAEDMGISIAYRELRGGANMGSSSVRFETEICALGDTLFGEEVTGLKFSPSTILLGSLSSLLGKHGFDLGFVSADTSVLKGITGWKQASSICAPSPSQRAALWALGERP
;
A
#
# COMPACT_ATOMS: atom_id res chain seq x y z
N MET A 1 -36.34 23.86 24.25
CA MET A 1 -34.89 23.65 24.04
C MET A 1 -34.64 23.62 22.53
N ASN A 2 -34.03 24.68 21.98
CA ASN A 2 -33.67 24.74 20.56
C ASN A 2 -32.52 23.77 20.29
N LYS A 3 -32.72 22.80 19.39
CA LYS A 3 -31.62 22.04 18.81
C LYS A 3 -30.77 23.01 18.00
N LEU A 4 -29.54 23.28 18.42
CA LEU A 4 -28.58 23.99 17.59
C LEU A 4 -28.40 23.18 16.29
N ASN A 5 -28.73 23.80 15.16
CA ASN A 5 -28.44 23.23 13.84
C ASN A 5 -26.92 23.09 13.71
N LYS A 6 -26.42 21.85 13.75
CA LYS A 6 -25.01 21.55 13.47
C LYS A 6 -24.74 21.95 12.03
N VAL A 7 -23.84 22.91 11.83
CA VAL A 7 -23.34 23.25 10.49
C VAL A 7 -22.53 22.03 10.01
N PRO A 8 -22.87 21.43 8.85
CA PRO A 8 -22.13 20.30 8.34
C PRO A 8 -20.70 20.72 7.99
N THR A 9 -19.74 19.86 8.29
CA THR A 9 -18.36 20.00 7.85
C THR A 9 -18.28 19.96 6.33
N VAL A 10 -17.21 20.51 5.76
CA VAL A 10 -16.95 20.44 4.31
C VAL A 10 -16.95 18.99 3.81
N ALA A 11 -16.43 18.06 4.60
CA ALA A 11 -16.45 16.63 4.30
C ALA A 11 -17.87 16.07 4.25
N GLU A 12 -18.71 16.33 5.27
CA GLU A 12 -20.11 15.91 5.29
C GLU A 12 -20.88 16.49 4.09
N ALA A 13 -20.65 17.75 3.74
CA ALA A 13 -21.29 18.40 2.59
C ALA A 13 -20.82 17.82 1.24
N LEU A 14 -19.53 17.52 1.09
CA LEU A 14 -18.99 16.89 -0.12
C LEU A 14 -19.48 15.44 -0.27
N SER A 15 -19.49 14.67 0.81
CA SER A 15 -20.02 13.30 0.81
C SER A 15 -21.51 13.28 0.47
N GLU A 16 -22.30 14.22 1.01
CA GLU A 16 -23.72 14.30 0.68
C GLU A 16 -23.95 14.70 -0.78
N ARG A 17 -23.19 15.67 -1.31
CA ARG A 17 -23.25 16.04 -2.73
C ARG A 17 -22.85 14.87 -3.63
N ALA A 18 -21.79 14.14 -3.28
CA ALA A 18 -21.37 12.95 -4.02
C ALA A 18 -22.46 11.88 -4.00
N ARG A 19 -23.15 11.67 -2.87
CA ARG A 19 -24.27 10.74 -2.75
C ARG A 19 -25.44 11.14 -3.65
N VAL A 20 -25.85 12.42 -3.61
CA VAL A 20 -26.93 12.96 -4.46
C VAL A 20 -26.59 12.82 -5.95
N LEU A 21 -25.35 13.11 -6.35
CA LEU A 21 -24.92 12.97 -7.74
C LEU A 21 -24.90 11.50 -8.20
N LEU A 22 -24.49 10.58 -7.33
CA LEU A 22 -24.52 9.14 -7.62
C LEU A 22 -25.95 8.61 -7.72
N ASP A 23 -26.84 9.03 -6.81
CA ASP A 23 -28.25 8.64 -6.83
C ASP A 23 -28.95 9.16 -8.09
N ALA A 24 -28.75 10.43 -8.46
CA ALA A 24 -29.28 11.02 -9.69
C ALA A 24 -28.73 10.36 -10.96
N SER A 25 -27.46 9.92 -10.94
CA SER A 25 -26.84 9.20 -12.07
C SER A 25 -27.25 7.73 -12.18
N SER A 26 -27.99 7.22 -11.19
CA SER A 26 -28.41 5.82 -11.08
C SER A 26 -29.90 5.58 -11.41
N GLU A 27 -30.68 6.63 -11.67
CA GLU A 27 -32.07 6.49 -12.13
C GLU A 27 -32.13 5.67 -13.44
N GLY A 28 -32.73 4.47 -13.36
CA GLY A 28 -32.87 3.54 -14.48
C GLY A 28 -31.74 2.53 -14.68
N LYS A 29 -30.65 2.59 -13.90
CA LYS A 29 -29.63 1.53 -13.85
C LYS A 29 -29.90 0.64 -12.62
N PRO A 30 -29.69 -0.70 -12.69
CA PRO A 30 -29.75 -1.52 -11.49
C PRO A 30 -28.80 -0.91 -10.45
N LYS A 31 -29.25 -0.79 -9.19
CA LYS A 31 -28.47 -0.24 -8.06
C LYS A 31 -27.08 -0.91 -8.01
N GLY A 32 -26.12 -0.32 -8.70
CA GLY A 32 -24.73 -0.76 -8.74
C GLY A 32 -24.04 -0.26 -7.49
N LYS A 33 -24.37 -0.86 -6.35
CA LYS A 33 -23.63 -0.87 -5.08
C LYS A 33 -24.33 -1.90 -4.21
N GLY A 34 -24.12 -3.18 -4.53
CA GLY A 34 -24.38 -4.23 -3.55
C GLY A 34 -23.63 -3.84 -2.28
N ALA A 35 -24.29 -4.00 -1.12
CA ALA A 35 -23.58 -3.94 0.15
C ALA A 35 -22.29 -4.75 0.01
N ILE A 36 -21.18 -4.21 0.49
CA ILE A 36 -19.92 -4.95 0.51
C ILE A 36 -20.20 -6.29 1.21
N GLN A 37 -20.23 -7.39 0.44
CA GLN A 37 -20.47 -8.72 0.97
C GLN A 37 -19.12 -9.30 1.37
N ILE A 38 -18.82 -9.25 2.66
CA ILE A 38 -17.68 -9.95 3.21
C ILE A 38 -18.01 -11.45 3.17
N PRO A 39 -17.15 -12.31 2.59
CA PRO A 39 -17.40 -13.75 2.55
C PRO A 39 -17.63 -14.30 3.95
N GLN A 40 -18.69 -15.09 4.15
CA GLN A 40 -19.01 -15.65 5.48
C GLN A 40 -17.84 -16.45 6.06
N GLY A 41 -17.14 -17.22 5.22
CA GLY A 41 -15.95 -17.97 5.66
C GLY A 41 -14.80 -17.09 6.18
N LEU A 42 -14.69 -15.84 5.70
CA LEU A 42 -13.74 -14.87 6.25
C LEU A 42 -14.20 -14.39 7.63
N VAL A 43 -15.49 -14.07 7.78
CA VAL A 43 -16.07 -13.68 9.08
C VAL A 43 -15.89 -14.79 10.12
N ASP A 44 -16.14 -16.04 9.72
CA ASP A 44 -15.99 -17.21 10.58
C ASP A 44 -14.54 -17.41 10.99
N SER A 45 -13.60 -17.28 10.05
CA SER A 45 -12.14 -17.34 10.31
C SER A 45 -11.68 -16.26 11.29
N LEU A 46 -12.08 -15.01 11.06
CA LEU A 46 -11.75 -13.91 11.98
C LEU A 46 -12.37 -14.12 13.36
N SER A 47 -13.62 -14.59 13.42
CA SER A 47 -14.31 -14.91 14.67
C SER A 47 -13.61 -16.02 15.44
N TYR A 48 -13.10 -17.04 14.75
CA TYR A 48 -12.30 -18.11 15.35
C TYR A 48 -11.05 -17.56 16.04
N HIS A 49 -10.22 -16.78 15.33
CA HIS A 49 -8.97 -16.24 15.89
C HIS A 49 -9.22 -15.24 17.03
N LEU A 50 -10.24 -14.38 16.89
CA LEU A 50 -10.64 -13.46 17.95
C LEU A 50 -11.14 -14.20 19.20
N GLY A 51 -11.96 -15.25 19.03
CA GLY A 51 -12.46 -16.08 20.13
C GLY A 51 -11.34 -16.83 20.86
N ARG A 52 -10.20 -17.06 20.20
CA ARG A 52 -8.99 -17.67 20.76
C ARG A 52 -8.09 -16.67 21.49
N GLY A 53 -8.43 -15.39 21.51
CA GLY A 53 -7.64 -14.35 22.16
C GLY A 53 -6.42 -13.91 21.36
N GLU A 54 -6.38 -14.20 20.05
CA GLU A 54 -5.29 -13.79 19.15
C GLU A 54 -5.37 -12.30 18.78
N THR A 55 -5.38 -11.46 19.81
CA THR A 55 -5.52 -10.01 19.75
C THR A 55 -4.21 -9.29 20.03
N HIS A 56 -3.14 -10.06 20.25
CA HIS A 56 -1.80 -9.55 20.50
C HIS A 56 -1.20 -8.95 19.23
N TYR A 57 -0.23 -8.07 19.44
CA TYR A 57 0.55 -7.52 18.33
C TYR A 57 1.20 -8.67 17.55
N PRO A 58 1.05 -8.68 16.22
CA PRO A 58 1.77 -9.62 15.38
C PRO A 58 3.28 -9.33 15.49
N ASP A 59 4.09 -10.31 15.09
CA ASP A 59 5.54 -10.12 14.99
C ASP A 59 5.87 -8.86 14.19
N ARG A 60 6.94 -8.17 14.58
CA ARG A 60 7.41 -6.95 13.93
C ARG A 60 8.45 -7.36 12.88
N PRO A 61 8.01 -7.84 11.70
CA PRO A 61 7.67 -6.98 10.57
C PRO A 61 6.29 -7.28 9.92
N GLY A 62 5.48 -8.09 10.57
CA GLY A 62 4.28 -8.74 10.05
C GLY A 62 4.33 -10.25 10.30
N MET A 63 3.18 -10.92 10.21
CA MET A 63 3.08 -12.38 10.34
C MET A 63 4.03 -13.06 9.35
N SER A 64 4.81 -14.05 9.80
CA SER A 64 5.80 -14.76 8.98
C SER A 64 5.21 -15.28 7.70
N ASP A 65 4.08 -15.98 7.81
CA ASP A 65 3.47 -16.68 6.69
C ASP A 65 3.02 -15.69 5.62
N LEU A 66 2.52 -14.51 6.03
CA LEU A 66 2.11 -13.47 5.11
C LEU A 66 3.31 -12.86 4.39
N ARG A 67 4.41 -12.63 5.11
CA ARG A 67 5.66 -12.12 4.52
C ARG A 67 6.24 -13.11 3.50
N ASP A 68 6.24 -14.40 3.82
CA ASP A 68 6.74 -15.45 2.93
C ASP A 68 5.85 -15.57 1.67
N MET A 69 4.53 -15.42 1.80
CA MET A 69 3.63 -15.39 0.65
C MET A 69 3.87 -14.17 -0.25
N VAL A 70 3.99 -12.98 0.33
CA VAL A 70 4.31 -11.75 -0.42
C VAL A 70 5.67 -11.87 -1.10
N GLY A 71 6.70 -12.38 -0.41
CA GLY A 71 8.04 -12.56 -0.97
C GLY A 71 8.08 -13.52 -2.17
N ARG A 72 7.33 -14.64 -2.08
CA ARG A 72 7.17 -15.57 -3.21
C ARG A 72 6.49 -14.91 -4.42
N GLU A 73 5.45 -14.14 -4.18
CA GLU A 73 4.69 -13.46 -5.23
C GLU A 73 5.48 -12.36 -5.93
N LEU A 74 6.34 -11.65 -5.19
CA LEU A 74 7.27 -10.68 -5.76
C LEU A 74 8.29 -11.31 -6.71
N GLY A 75 8.56 -12.62 -6.59
CA GLY A 75 9.39 -13.37 -7.54
C GLY A 75 8.88 -13.35 -8.98
N LYS A 76 7.60 -13.01 -9.22
CA LYS A 76 7.08 -12.77 -10.58
C LYS A 76 7.76 -11.57 -11.25
N TYR A 77 8.05 -10.52 -10.46
CA TYR A 77 8.56 -9.24 -10.95
C TYR A 77 10.05 -9.03 -10.74
N LEU A 78 10.69 -9.88 -9.95
CA LEU A 78 12.12 -9.82 -9.70
C LEU A 78 12.85 -10.89 -10.53
N ASP A 79 14.14 -10.66 -10.76
CA ASP A 79 15.04 -11.66 -11.33
C ASP A 79 15.48 -12.72 -10.30
N ASP A 80 15.14 -12.51 -9.03
CA ASP A 80 15.40 -13.42 -7.90
C ASP A 80 14.21 -13.44 -6.92
N SER A 81 14.15 -14.45 -6.07
CA SER A 81 13.13 -14.57 -5.01
C SER A 81 13.46 -13.70 -3.79
N ARG A 82 12.44 -13.17 -3.12
CA ARG A 82 12.58 -12.47 -1.83
C ARG A 82 12.16 -13.39 -0.69
N GLY A 83 13.02 -13.52 0.32
CA GLY A 83 12.65 -14.16 1.58
C GLY A 83 11.67 -13.29 2.38
N GLY A 84 10.91 -13.87 3.29
CA GLY A 84 10.03 -13.09 4.15
C GLY A 84 10.78 -12.09 5.04
N ASP A 85 12.06 -12.33 5.34
CA ASP A 85 12.95 -11.39 6.06
C ASP A 85 13.28 -10.12 5.26
N GLN A 86 13.00 -10.14 3.94
CA GLN A 86 13.09 -9.00 3.04
C GLN A 86 11.74 -8.31 2.83
N VAL A 87 10.69 -8.68 3.57
CA VAL A 87 9.35 -8.12 3.47
C VAL A 87 8.88 -7.51 4.80
N LEU A 88 8.29 -6.32 4.72
CA LEU A 88 7.63 -5.62 5.82
C LEU A 88 6.16 -5.39 5.45
N ILE A 89 5.24 -5.82 6.30
CA ILE A 89 3.80 -5.59 6.12
C ILE A 89 3.42 -4.23 6.73
N THR A 90 2.71 -3.41 5.98
CA THR A 90 2.24 -2.07 6.37
C THR A 90 0.72 -2.01 6.42
N ALA A 91 0.16 -0.97 7.01
CA ALA A 91 -1.28 -0.70 7.09
C ALA A 91 -1.86 -0.21 5.75
N SER A 92 -1.01 0.24 4.83
CA SER A 92 -1.38 0.62 3.46
C SER A 92 -0.14 0.83 2.60
N GLU A 93 -0.34 0.96 1.29
CA GLU A 93 0.72 1.44 0.37
C GLU A 93 1.20 2.85 0.76
N GLY A 94 0.30 3.74 1.19
CA GLY A 94 0.68 5.08 1.65
C GLY A 94 1.59 5.06 2.88
N GLU A 95 1.34 4.15 3.84
CA GLU A 95 2.28 3.94 4.94
C GLU A 95 3.61 3.37 4.42
N ALA A 96 3.58 2.41 3.48
CA ALA A 96 4.79 1.84 2.89
C ALA A 96 5.68 2.91 2.26
N VAL A 97 5.09 3.83 1.48
CA VAL A 97 5.81 4.98 0.93
C VAL A 97 6.38 5.85 2.06
N PHE A 98 5.55 6.23 3.03
CA PHE A 98 5.96 7.09 4.14
C PHE A 98 7.16 6.55 4.93
N VAL A 99 7.10 5.30 5.41
CA VAL A 99 8.19 4.72 6.20
C VAL A 99 9.43 4.44 5.36
N THR A 100 9.27 4.21 4.05
CA THR A 100 10.39 4.05 3.12
C THR A 100 11.16 5.36 2.97
N MET A 101 10.46 6.48 2.76
CA MET A 101 11.13 7.79 2.64
C MET A 101 11.91 8.12 3.92
N LEU A 102 11.29 7.95 5.09
CA LEU A 102 11.97 8.16 6.36
C LEU A 102 13.17 7.22 6.57
N GLY A 103 13.03 5.94 6.19
CA GLY A 103 14.11 4.95 6.28
C GLY A 103 15.28 5.20 5.34
N LEU A 104 15.09 6.04 4.32
CA LEU A 104 16.12 6.50 3.39
C LEU A 104 16.60 7.92 3.72
N ASP A 105 16.25 8.45 4.89
CA ASP A 105 16.58 9.82 5.34
C ASP A 105 16.10 10.92 4.36
N LEU A 106 15.05 10.65 3.59
CA LEU A 106 14.34 11.65 2.78
C LEU A 106 13.45 12.50 3.70
N VAL A 107 14.01 13.62 4.12
CA VAL A 107 13.41 14.62 5.01
C VAL A 107 12.94 15.86 4.22
N PRO A 108 12.25 16.83 4.83
CA PRO A 108 11.88 18.08 4.15
C PRO A 108 13.08 18.76 3.48
N GLY A 109 12.92 19.11 2.20
CA GLY A 109 13.98 19.60 1.30
C GLY A 109 14.66 18.50 0.47
N GLY A 110 14.34 17.22 0.73
CA GLY A 110 14.77 16.08 -0.07
C GLY A 110 14.17 16.10 -1.48
N ARG A 111 14.81 15.39 -2.41
CA ARG A 111 14.40 15.33 -3.82
C ARG A 111 14.38 13.91 -4.32
N VAL A 112 13.36 13.58 -5.10
CA VAL A 112 13.26 12.30 -5.81
C VAL A 112 12.99 12.56 -7.28
N SER A 113 13.54 11.71 -8.14
CA SER A 113 13.19 11.73 -9.56
C SER A 113 11.90 10.96 -9.76
N GLY A 114 10.94 11.54 -10.48
CA GLY A 114 9.65 10.89 -10.73
C GLY A 114 8.80 11.64 -11.75
N GLU A 115 7.72 11.00 -12.18
CA GLU A 115 6.75 11.64 -13.08
C GLU A 115 5.93 12.70 -12.36
N LYS A 116 5.37 13.67 -13.10
CA LYS A 116 4.44 14.65 -12.51
C LYS A 116 3.07 14.00 -12.29
N GLY A 117 2.44 14.31 -11.15
CA GLY A 117 1.06 13.89 -10.88
C GLY A 117 0.95 12.48 -10.30
N LEU A 118 1.93 12.07 -9.50
CA LEU A 118 1.93 10.79 -8.79
C LEU A 118 0.70 10.63 -7.90
N HIS A 119 0.24 9.39 -7.75
CA HIS A 119 -0.79 9.00 -6.79
C HIS A 119 -0.44 9.46 -5.38
N HIS A 120 0.84 9.30 -4.98
CA HIS A 120 1.33 9.71 -3.67
C HIS A 120 1.85 11.16 -3.61
N GLN A 121 1.57 12.01 -4.60
CA GLN A 121 2.08 13.41 -4.65
C GLN A 121 1.77 14.17 -3.35
N LYS A 122 0.56 14.06 -2.82
CA LYS A 122 0.18 14.76 -1.58
C LYS A 122 1.01 14.33 -0.36
N LEU A 123 1.47 13.08 -0.33
CA LEU A 123 2.34 12.60 0.73
C LEU A 123 3.73 13.23 0.62
N PHE A 124 4.26 13.35 -0.60
CA PHE A 124 5.53 14.06 -0.83
C PHE A 124 5.43 15.54 -0.51
N ASP A 125 4.34 16.20 -0.91
CA ASP A 125 4.09 17.61 -0.57
C ASP A 125 4.06 17.80 0.97
N TRP A 126 3.42 16.87 1.69
CA TRP A 126 3.35 16.90 3.16
C TRP A 126 4.69 16.62 3.85
N LEU A 127 5.50 15.72 3.27
CA LEU A 127 6.88 15.46 3.73
C LEU A 127 7.86 16.57 3.33
N GLY A 128 7.45 17.52 2.50
CA GLY A 128 8.34 18.54 1.94
C GLY A 128 9.39 17.96 0.99
N ILE A 129 9.06 16.88 0.27
CA ILE A 129 9.94 16.24 -0.71
C ILE A 129 9.55 16.74 -2.10
N ASP A 130 10.53 17.24 -2.85
CA ASP A 130 10.31 17.69 -4.22
C ASP A 130 10.40 16.51 -5.21
N VAL A 131 9.42 16.40 -6.10
CA VAL A 131 9.45 15.47 -7.24
C VAL A 131 9.97 16.22 -8.47
N CYS A 132 11.09 15.74 -8.98
CA CYS A 132 11.89 16.39 -10.01
C CYS A 132 12.00 15.52 -11.27
N GLY A 133 12.43 16.11 -12.39
CA GLY A 133 12.67 15.38 -13.64
C GLY A 133 13.86 14.42 -13.52
N ALA A 134 14.03 13.53 -14.49
CA ALA A 134 15.17 12.59 -14.51
C ALA A 134 16.50 13.26 -14.89
N GLU A 135 16.41 14.41 -15.55
CA GLU A 135 17.51 15.23 -16.02
C GLU A 135 18.12 16.15 -14.95
N ASP A 136 17.49 16.25 -13.78
CA ASP A 136 17.93 17.14 -12.71
C ASP A 136 19.19 16.59 -12.01
N MET A 137 20.29 17.34 -12.05
CA MET A 137 21.56 16.92 -11.47
C MET A 137 21.50 16.81 -9.94
N GLY A 138 22.11 15.75 -9.39
CA GLY A 138 22.27 15.56 -7.94
C GLY A 138 21.17 14.76 -7.25
N ILE A 139 20.26 14.15 -8.01
CA ILE A 139 19.23 13.25 -7.47
C ILE A 139 19.73 11.81 -7.51
N SER A 140 19.77 11.14 -6.36
CA SER A 140 20.23 9.74 -6.23
C SER A 140 19.09 8.71 -6.15
N ILE A 141 17.85 9.16 -5.94
CA ILE A 141 16.68 8.30 -5.71
C ILE A 141 15.64 8.52 -6.80
N ALA A 142 15.23 7.44 -7.47
CA ALA A 142 14.08 7.43 -8.37
C ALA A 142 12.86 6.77 -7.73
N TYR A 143 11.70 7.39 -7.91
CA TYR A 143 10.41 6.89 -7.46
C TYR A 143 9.43 6.79 -8.63
N ARG A 144 8.82 5.61 -8.79
CA ARG A 144 7.90 5.29 -9.89
C ARG A 144 6.64 4.60 -9.38
N GLU A 145 5.53 4.77 -10.08
CA GLU A 145 4.24 4.12 -9.78
C GLU A 145 3.71 3.38 -11.00
N LEU A 146 3.21 2.16 -10.82
CA LEU A 146 2.65 1.35 -11.92
C LEU A 146 1.18 1.65 -12.25
N ARG A 147 0.58 2.65 -11.61
CA ARG A 147 -0.84 2.94 -11.77
C ARG A 147 -1.08 3.60 -13.14
N GLY A 148 -1.94 2.99 -13.98
CA GLY A 148 -2.52 3.67 -15.15
C GLY A 148 -1.92 3.34 -16.52
N GLY A 149 -1.30 2.18 -16.71
CA GLY A 149 -0.78 1.79 -18.03
C GLY A 149 0.40 2.64 -18.50
N ALA A 150 1.06 3.34 -17.57
CA ALA A 150 2.29 4.05 -17.84
C ALA A 150 3.34 3.03 -18.32
N ASN A 151 3.83 3.24 -19.55
CA ASN A 151 4.93 2.46 -20.08
C ASN A 151 6.12 2.59 -19.13
N MET A 152 6.74 1.46 -18.78
CA MET A 152 8.10 1.43 -18.26
C MET A 152 9.03 2.03 -19.31
N GLY A 153 9.14 3.35 -19.31
CA GLY A 153 10.15 4.06 -20.09
C GLY A 153 11.50 3.60 -19.57
N SER A 154 12.29 2.99 -20.44
CA SER A 154 13.72 2.75 -20.20
C SER A 154 14.41 4.10 -20.09
N SER A 155 14.41 4.70 -18.89
CA SER A 155 15.29 5.81 -18.60
C SER A 155 16.72 5.28 -18.61
N SER A 156 17.57 5.88 -19.43
CA SER A 156 19.01 5.57 -19.45
C SER A 156 19.75 6.09 -18.21
N VAL A 157 19.06 6.89 -17.38
CA VAL A 157 19.60 7.45 -16.14
C VAL A 157 19.56 6.38 -15.06
N ARG A 158 20.75 6.04 -14.54
CA ARG A 158 20.88 5.13 -13.39
C ARG A 158 20.84 5.92 -12.10
N PHE A 159 19.97 5.50 -11.19
CA PHE A 159 19.88 6.03 -9.84
C PHE A 159 20.56 5.06 -8.86
N GLU A 160 21.05 5.58 -7.74
CA GLU A 160 21.65 4.75 -6.69
C GLU A 160 20.58 3.89 -5.99
N THR A 161 19.38 4.47 -5.80
CA THR A 161 18.22 3.78 -5.24
C THR A 161 17.03 3.93 -6.17
N GLU A 162 16.38 2.82 -6.47
CA GLU A 162 15.13 2.80 -7.22
C GLU A 162 13.99 2.29 -6.34
N ILE A 163 12.87 3.01 -6.36
CA ILE A 163 11.66 2.69 -5.63
C ILE A 163 10.51 2.55 -6.63
N CYS A 164 9.77 1.46 -6.55
CA CYS A 164 8.58 1.26 -7.36
C CYS A 164 7.37 0.90 -6.50
N ALA A 165 6.33 1.73 -6.56
CA ALA A 165 5.03 1.44 -5.99
C ALA A 165 4.15 0.70 -7.00
N LEU A 166 3.86 -0.56 -6.69
CA LEU A 166 3.13 -1.48 -7.54
C LEU A 166 1.61 -1.24 -7.54
N GLY A 167 1.07 -0.45 -6.62
CA GLY A 167 -0.37 -0.39 -6.40
C GLY A 167 -0.91 -1.77 -6.03
N ASP A 168 -2.04 -2.15 -6.64
CA ASP A 168 -2.68 -3.45 -6.42
C ASP A 168 -2.11 -4.57 -7.31
N THR A 169 -1.08 -4.29 -8.12
CA THR A 169 -0.57 -5.18 -9.20
C THR A 169 -0.12 -6.55 -8.69
N LEU A 170 0.50 -6.63 -7.50
CA LEU A 170 1.06 -7.87 -6.98
C LEU A 170 0.04 -9.03 -6.93
N PHE A 171 -1.21 -8.72 -6.57
CA PHE A 171 -2.32 -9.67 -6.49
C PHE A 171 -3.51 -9.24 -7.36
N GLY A 172 -3.30 -8.29 -8.26
CA GLY A 172 -4.32 -7.70 -9.13
C GLY A 172 -4.20 -8.19 -10.56
N GLU A 173 -4.49 -7.30 -11.52
CA GLU A 173 -4.26 -7.61 -12.93
C GLU A 173 -2.75 -7.73 -13.19
N GLU A 174 -2.36 -8.88 -13.75
CA GLU A 174 -0.97 -9.18 -14.04
C GLU A 174 -0.45 -8.28 -15.16
N VAL A 175 0.63 -7.53 -14.87
CA VAL A 175 1.37 -6.77 -15.88
C VAL A 175 2.50 -7.64 -16.42
N THR A 176 2.35 -8.14 -17.64
CA THR A 176 3.34 -9.01 -18.28
C THR A 176 4.59 -8.24 -18.71
N GLY A 177 5.75 -8.91 -18.67
CA GLY A 177 7.03 -8.35 -19.12
C GLY A 177 7.68 -7.36 -18.15
N LEU A 178 7.09 -7.15 -16.97
CA LEU A 178 7.63 -6.29 -15.93
C LEU A 178 8.72 -7.02 -15.14
N LYS A 179 9.95 -6.50 -15.19
CA LYS A 179 11.09 -7.00 -14.41
C LYS A 179 11.83 -5.85 -13.72
N PHE A 180 12.16 -6.05 -12.46
CA PHE A 180 12.92 -5.11 -11.63
C PHE A 180 14.25 -5.72 -11.20
N SER A 181 15.22 -4.84 -11.00
CA SER A 181 16.51 -5.21 -10.41
C SER A 181 16.30 -5.77 -8.99
N PRO A 182 17.11 -6.75 -8.56
CA PRO A 182 17.12 -7.21 -7.17
C PRO A 182 17.41 -6.11 -6.14
N SER A 183 17.99 -4.98 -6.54
CA SER A 183 18.23 -3.84 -5.64
C SER A 183 17.04 -2.86 -5.55
N THR A 184 16.02 -3.03 -6.39
CA THR A 184 14.84 -2.14 -6.40
C THR A 184 14.00 -2.38 -5.14
N ILE A 185 13.63 -1.29 -4.48
CA ILE A 185 12.67 -1.31 -3.37
C ILE A 185 11.27 -1.37 -3.97
N LEU A 186 10.52 -2.42 -3.65
CA LEU A 186 9.15 -2.61 -4.13
C LEU A 186 8.17 -2.31 -3.01
N LEU A 187 7.19 -1.47 -3.30
CA LEU A 187 6.11 -1.10 -2.39
C LEU A 187 4.79 -1.53 -3.03
N GLY A 188 3.75 -1.77 -2.23
CA GLY A 188 2.45 -1.99 -2.84
C GLY A 188 1.31 -2.13 -1.86
N SER A 189 0.14 -2.39 -2.42
CA SER A 189 -1.12 -2.64 -1.75
C SER A 189 -1.47 -4.13 -1.81
N LEU A 190 -2.10 -4.63 -0.75
CA LEU A 190 -2.71 -5.96 -0.72
C LEU A 190 -4.24 -5.89 -0.87
N SER A 191 -4.80 -4.72 -1.19
CA SER A 191 -6.25 -4.53 -1.27
C SER A 191 -6.94 -5.35 -2.37
N SER A 192 -6.21 -5.84 -3.39
CA SER A 192 -6.73 -6.78 -4.39
C SER A 192 -7.05 -8.16 -3.82
N LEU A 193 -6.33 -8.62 -2.78
CA LEU A 193 -6.66 -9.87 -2.08
C LEU A 193 -7.96 -9.77 -1.29
N LEU A 194 -8.17 -8.62 -0.67
CA LEU A 194 -9.16 -8.45 0.40
C LEU A 194 -10.39 -7.70 -0.03
N GLY A 195 -10.43 -7.22 -1.27
CA GLY A 195 -11.40 -6.22 -1.70
C GLY A 195 -11.28 -4.94 -0.87
N LYS A 196 -12.12 -3.94 -1.20
CA LYS A 196 -12.22 -2.69 -0.42
C LYS A 196 -13.06 -2.90 0.84
N HIS A 197 -12.77 -3.95 1.62
CA HIS A 197 -13.58 -4.43 2.74
C HIS A 197 -13.12 -3.85 4.10
N GLY A 198 -12.23 -2.86 4.10
CA GLY A 198 -11.71 -2.22 5.33
C GLY A 198 -10.53 -2.96 5.97
N PHE A 199 -9.96 -3.95 5.29
CA PHE A 199 -8.75 -4.66 5.70
C PHE A 199 -7.53 -4.15 4.92
N ASP A 200 -7.32 -2.83 4.92
CA ASP A 200 -6.21 -2.25 4.18
C ASP A 200 -4.87 -2.73 4.74
N LEU A 201 -4.00 -3.13 3.82
CA LEU A 201 -2.64 -3.54 4.05
C LEU A 201 -1.79 -3.12 2.85
N GLY A 202 -0.52 -2.89 3.12
CA GLY A 202 0.50 -2.77 2.10
C GLY A 202 1.73 -3.59 2.46
N PHE A 203 2.77 -3.43 1.66
CA PHE A 203 4.06 -4.03 1.94
C PHE A 203 5.21 -3.14 1.46
N VAL A 204 6.38 -3.38 2.02
CA VAL A 204 7.68 -2.95 1.51
C VAL A 204 8.54 -4.19 1.34
N SER A 205 9.23 -4.31 0.22
CA SER A 205 10.25 -5.30 -0.03
C SER A 205 11.56 -4.63 -0.41
N ALA A 206 12.63 -4.95 0.30
CA ALA A 206 13.96 -4.37 0.10
C ALA A 206 15.05 -5.31 0.61
N ASP A 207 16.31 -4.97 0.36
CA ASP A 207 17.43 -5.63 1.01
C ASP A 207 17.35 -5.49 2.53
N THR A 208 17.78 -6.52 3.26
CA THR A 208 17.62 -6.61 4.71
C THR A 208 18.25 -5.44 5.48
N SER A 209 19.37 -4.91 4.97
CA SER A 209 20.04 -3.72 5.53
C SER A 209 19.15 -2.47 5.45
N VAL A 210 18.55 -2.22 4.28
CA VAL A 210 17.63 -1.10 4.03
C VAL A 210 16.33 -1.29 4.81
N LEU A 211 15.76 -2.50 4.75
CA LEU A 211 14.49 -2.82 5.40
C LEU A 211 14.56 -2.66 6.92
N LYS A 212 15.73 -2.88 7.53
CA LYS A 212 15.95 -2.63 8.96
C LYS A 212 15.72 -1.16 9.34
N GLY A 213 16.20 -0.21 8.54
CA GLY A 213 15.99 1.22 8.75
C GLY A 213 14.51 1.60 8.61
N ILE A 214 13.87 1.10 7.56
CA ILE A 214 12.43 1.29 7.30
C ILE A 214 11.58 0.72 8.46
N THR A 215 11.93 -0.47 8.94
CA THR A 215 11.24 -1.14 10.05
C THR A 215 11.32 -0.32 11.33
N GLY A 216 12.46 0.34 11.60
CA GLY A 216 12.61 1.23 12.75
C GLY A 216 11.60 2.37 12.74
N TRP A 217 11.41 3.02 11.58
CA TRP A 217 10.40 4.08 11.42
C TRP A 217 8.98 3.56 11.52
N LYS A 218 8.69 2.38 10.96
CA LYS A 218 7.38 1.75 11.13
C LYS A 218 7.06 1.49 12.60
N GLN A 219 8.04 1.01 13.37
CA GLN A 219 7.85 0.76 14.80
C GLN A 219 7.56 2.06 15.57
N ALA A 220 8.20 3.16 15.19
CA ALA A 220 7.98 4.47 15.79
C ALA A 220 6.62 5.09 15.40
N SER A 221 6.10 4.80 14.20
CA SER A 221 4.87 5.42 13.69
C SER A 221 3.59 4.66 14.06
N SER A 222 3.54 3.35 13.79
CA SER A 222 2.31 2.54 13.92
C SER A 222 2.50 1.23 14.67
N ILE A 223 3.73 0.91 15.08
CA ILE A 223 4.15 -0.32 15.77
C ILE A 223 4.04 -1.56 14.86
N CYS A 224 2.85 -1.86 14.35
CA CYS A 224 2.56 -3.02 13.50
C CYS A 224 1.34 -2.76 12.60
N ALA A 225 1.20 -3.53 11.53
CA ALA A 225 -0.05 -3.57 10.77
C ALA A 225 -1.15 -4.36 11.55
N PRO A 226 -2.45 -4.06 11.36
CA PRO A 226 -3.52 -4.68 12.14
C PRO A 226 -3.57 -6.21 12.00
N SER A 227 -3.55 -6.94 13.11
CA SER A 227 -3.60 -8.42 13.12
C SER A 227 -4.83 -8.99 12.39
N PRO A 228 -6.07 -8.46 12.59
CA PRO A 228 -7.23 -8.95 11.84
C PRO A 228 -7.10 -8.79 10.32
N SER A 229 -6.50 -7.69 9.85
CA SER A 229 -6.26 -7.50 8.41
C SER A 229 -5.25 -8.49 7.87
N GLN A 230 -4.18 -8.80 8.62
CA GLN A 230 -3.19 -9.80 8.22
C GLN A 230 -3.78 -11.21 8.19
N ARG A 231 -4.63 -11.56 9.16
CA ARG A 231 -5.41 -12.82 9.14
C ARG A 231 -6.34 -12.88 7.94
N ALA A 232 -6.99 -11.77 7.60
CA ALA A 232 -7.85 -11.70 6.43
C ALA A 232 -7.04 -11.92 5.13
N ALA A 233 -5.84 -11.33 5.02
CA ALA A 233 -4.94 -11.54 3.88
C ALA A 233 -4.54 -13.02 3.75
N LEU A 234 -4.13 -13.65 4.84
CA LEU A 234 -3.80 -15.08 4.88
C LEU A 234 -5.00 -15.93 4.43
N TRP A 235 -6.21 -15.62 4.91
CA TRP A 235 -7.41 -16.30 4.47
C TRP A 235 -7.68 -16.13 2.97
N ALA A 236 -7.52 -14.92 2.43
CA ALA A 236 -7.67 -14.68 0.99
C ALA A 236 -6.65 -15.47 0.17
N LEU A 237 -5.46 -15.71 0.74
CA LEU A 237 -4.39 -16.50 0.15
C LEU A 237 -4.54 -18.02 0.35
N GLY A 238 -5.63 -18.47 0.99
CA GLY A 238 -5.96 -19.88 1.12
C GLY A 238 -5.64 -20.49 2.49
N GLU A 239 -5.02 -19.76 3.41
CA GLU A 239 -4.81 -20.23 4.78
C GLU A 239 -6.16 -20.36 5.50
N ARG A 240 -6.32 -21.42 6.30
CA ARG A 240 -7.53 -21.69 7.07
C ARG A 240 -7.13 -21.98 8.53
N PRO A 241 -8.00 -21.67 9.50
CA PRO A 241 -7.76 -22.06 10.90
C PRO A 241 -7.70 -23.57 11.10
#